data_AF-A0A920AIH8-F1
#
_entry.id   AF-A0A920AIH8-F1
#
_cell.length_a   1.000
_cell.length_b   1.000
_cell.length_c   1.000
_cell.angle_alpha   90.00
_cell.angle_beta   90.00
_cell.angle_gamma   90.00
#
_symmetry.space_group_name_H-M   'P 1'
#
loop_
_entity.id
_entity.type
_entity.pdbx_description
1 polymer ?
#
loop_
_entity_poly.entity_id
_entity_poly.type
_entity_poly.pdbx_seq_one_letter_code
_entity_poly.pdbx_strand_id
1 'polypeptide(L)'
;MAADGTTVYVPINDMNDTRNGEWLDPELARPGVSAVNAVTGEVLWSHVQENVCGEGRPFCDPGVSAAITATDGAVIAGHLDGIIRIYDRDSGEIIWSYNTTTPVTGTNGVIAQGGGMSGSGQRWARAIW
;
A
#
# COMPACT_ATOMS: atom_id res chain seq x y z
N MET A 1 -2.39 5.72 7.84
CA MET A 1 -1.32 6.74 7.86
C MET A 1 -0.19 6.29 8.77
N ALA A 2 1.03 6.74 8.53
CA ALA A 2 2.19 6.62 9.41
C ALA A 2 2.95 7.96 9.42
N ALA A 3 3.85 8.18 10.37
CA ALA A 3 4.65 9.40 10.44
C ALA A 3 6.11 9.10 10.80
N ASP A 4 7.02 9.92 10.29
CA ASP A 4 8.41 10.00 10.67
C ASP A 4 8.86 11.47 10.71
N GLY A 5 9.31 11.94 11.88
CA GLY A 5 9.59 13.36 12.11
C GLY A 5 8.40 14.27 11.76
N THR A 6 8.61 15.20 10.84
CA THR A 6 7.57 16.12 10.32
C THR A 6 6.87 15.60 9.07
N THR A 7 7.18 14.39 8.60
CA THR A 7 6.58 13.82 7.40
C THR A 7 5.48 12.84 7.79
N VAL A 8 4.29 13.01 7.21
CA VAL A 8 3.17 12.09 7.33
C VAL A 8 2.99 11.36 6.00
N TYR A 9 2.97 10.04 6.08
CA TYR A 9 2.69 9.16 4.95
C TYR A 9 1.21 8.79 4.95
N VAL A 10 0.55 9.10 3.84
CA VAL A 10 -0.88 8.98 3.64
C VAL A 10 -1.15 7.85 2.63
N PRO A 11 -1.68 6.70 3.08
CA PRO A 11 -2.22 5.71 2.16
C PRO A 11 -3.54 6.25 1.60
N ILE A 12 -3.67 6.22 0.29
CA ILE A 12 -4.84 6.68 -0.45
C ILE A 12 -5.48 5.45 -1.08
N ASN A 13 -6.75 5.24 -0.75
CA ASN A 13 -7.52 4.14 -1.30
C ASN A 13 -8.08 4.51 -2.68
N ASP A 14 -8.76 5.65 -2.81
CA ASP A 14 -9.37 6.14 -4.06
C ASP A 14 -9.86 5.01 -4.99
N MET A 15 -10.66 4.12 -4.40
CA MET A 15 -11.13 2.91 -5.06
C MET A 15 -12.14 3.28 -6.14
N ASN A 16 -11.90 2.81 -7.37
CA ASN A 16 -12.70 3.25 -8.52
C ASN A 16 -14.17 2.77 -8.44
N ASP A 17 -14.40 1.60 -7.83
CA ASP A 17 -15.72 1.03 -7.53
C ASP A 17 -15.85 0.80 -6.03
N THR A 18 -16.54 1.71 -5.35
CA THR A 18 -16.77 1.63 -3.90
C THR A 18 -17.94 0.70 -3.52
N ARG A 19 -18.61 0.09 -4.52
CA ARG A 19 -19.71 -0.86 -4.36
C ARG A 19 -20.95 -0.29 -3.64
N ASN A 20 -21.06 1.03 -3.51
CA ASN A 20 -22.21 1.74 -2.93
C ASN A 20 -23.12 2.38 -4.01
N GLY A 21 -22.79 2.22 -5.29
CA GLY A 21 -23.45 2.88 -6.43
C GLY A 21 -22.70 4.09 -6.99
N GLU A 22 -21.61 4.51 -6.34
CA GLU A 22 -20.73 5.59 -6.78
C GLU A 22 -19.45 5.04 -7.41
N TRP A 23 -19.10 5.62 -8.56
CA TRP A 23 -17.83 5.43 -9.23
C TRP A 23 -17.00 6.69 -9.08
N LEU A 24 -15.76 6.54 -8.62
CA LEU A 24 -14.80 7.63 -8.72
C LEU A 24 -14.38 7.80 -10.19
N ASP A 25 -14.08 9.04 -10.58
CA ASP A 25 -13.49 9.31 -11.88
C ASP A 25 -12.06 8.76 -11.90
N PRO A 26 -11.74 7.79 -12.78
CA PRO A 26 -10.40 7.21 -12.86
C PRO A 26 -9.30 8.25 -13.13
N GLU A 27 -9.64 9.38 -13.77
CA GLU A 27 -8.68 10.46 -14.06
C GLU A 27 -8.36 11.31 -12.83
N LEU A 28 -9.24 11.31 -11.83
CA LEU A 28 -9.08 12.04 -10.57
C LEU A 28 -8.56 11.17 -9.43
N ALA A 29 -8.76 9.86 -9.52
CA ALA A 29 -8.34 8.89 -8.52
C ALA A 29 -6.81 8.90 -8.36
N ARG A 30 -6.34 8.95 -7.11
CA ARG A 30 -4.91 8.93 -6.78
C ARG A 30 -4.56 7.76 -5.84
N PRO A 31 -4.94 6.51 -6.17
CA PRO A 31 -4.69 5.36 -5.30
C PRO A 31 -3.18 5.15 -5.11
N GLY A 32 -2.73 4.89 -3.88
CA GLY A 32 -1.31 4.68 -3.60
C GLY A 32 -0.87 5.29 -2.28
N VAL A 33 0.31 5.91 -2.26
CA VAL A 33 0.88 6.53 -1.06
C VAL A 33 1.38 7.93 -1.39
N SER A 34 1.14 8.89 -0.51
CA SER A 34 1.72 10.23 -0.58
C SER A 34 2.47 10.57 0.70
N ALA A 35 3.52 11.38 0.60
CA ALA A 35 4.13 12.04 1.75
C ALA A 35 3.73 13.50 1.81
N VAL A 36 3.39 13.95 3.01
CA VAL A 36 2.94 15.32 3.28
C VAL A 36 3.74 15.87 4.45
N ASN A 37 4.18 17.12 4.33
CA ASN A 37 4.74 17.85 5.46
C ASN A 37 3.61 18.16 6.46
N ALA A 38 3.74 17.63 7.68
CA ALA A 38 2.72 17.75 8.73
C ALA A 38 2.49 19.19 9.22
N VAL A 39 3.47 20.08 9.03
CA VAL A 39 3.41 21.47 9.48
C VAL A 39 2.79 22.35 8.41
N THR A 40 3.19 22.19 7.15
CA THR A 40 2.76 23.07 6.05
C THR A 40 1.60 22.52 5.24
N GLY A 41 1.36 21.21 5.28
CA GLY A 41 0.41 20.53 4.40
C GLY A 41 0.92 20.33 2.97
N GLU A 42 2.17 20.68 2.68
CA GLU A 42 2.79 20.50 1.37
C GLU A 42 2.95 19.01 1.04
N VAL A 43 2.55 18.61 -0.17
CA VAL A 43 2.81 17.26 -0.68
C VAL A 43 4.27 17.18 -1.11
N LEU A 44 5.07 16.39 -0.39
CA LEU A 44 6.48 16.17 -0.70
C LEU A 44 6.63 15.27 -1.92
N TRP A 45 5.83 14.19 -1.96
CA TRP A 45 5.73 13.28 -3.10
C TRP A 45 4.39 12.55 -3.09
N SER A 46 3.97 12.06 -4.26
CA SER A 46 2.77 11.26 -4.45
C SER A 46 3.07 10.14 -5.42
N HIS A 47 3.04 8.89 -4.96
CA HIS A 47 3.19 7.72 -5.82
C HIS A 47 1.80 7.12 -6.09
N VAL A 48 1.22 7.49 -7.23
CA VAL A 48 -0.03 6.91 -7.72
C VAL A 48 0.26 5.54 -8.33
N GLN A 49 -0.52 4.53 -7.96
CA GLN A 49 -0.32 3.16 -8.41
C GLN A 49 -1.17 2.84 -9.62
N GLU A 50 -0.56 2.13 -10.57
CA GLU A 50 -1.27 1.58 -11.72
C GLU A 50 -2.18 0.43 -11.31
N ASN A 51 -3.32 0.31 -12.00
CA ASN A 51 -4.23 -0.80 -11.80
C ASN A 51 -3.71 -2.08 -12.48
N VAL A 52 -3.33 -3.07 -11.66
CA VAL A 52 -2.83 -4.38 -12.12
C VAL A 52 -3.81 -5.54 -11.89
N CYS A 53 -5.07 -5.23 -11.61
CA CYS A 53 -6.04 -6.21 -11.13
C CYS A 53 -6.58 -7.16 -12.19
N GLY A 54 -6.49 -6.80 -13.48
CA GLY A 54 -7.02 -7.61 -14.58
C GLY A 54 -8.49 -7.99 -14.40
N GLU A 55 -8.95 -8.98 -15.14
CA GLU A 55 -10.30 -9.52 -15.01
C GLU A 55 -10.37 -10.65 -13.96
N GLY A 56 -11.53 -10.82 -13.32
CA GLY A 56 -11.80 -11.97 -12.45
C GLY A 56 -11.30 -11.86 -11.00
N ARG A 57 -10.79 -10.70 -10.58
CA ARG A 57 -10.34 -10.43 -9.19
C ARG A 57 -11.28 -9.45 -8.48
N PRO A 58 -12.42 -9.91 -7.91
CA PRO A 58 -13.32 -9.03 -7.18
C PRO A 58 -12.60 -8.40 -5.98
N PHE A 59 -12.81 -7.11 -5.76
CA PHE A 59 -12.18 -6.31 -4.68
C PHE A 59 -10.67 -6.07 -4.82
N CYS A 60 -10.08 -6.40 -5.97
CA CYS A 60 -8.73 -5.97 -6.27
C CYS A 60 -8.75 -4.48 -6.67
N ASP A 61 -7.89 -3.69 -6.05
CA ASP A 61 -7.72 -2.27 -6.36
C ASP A 61 -6.26 -1.84 -6.05
N PRO A 62 -5.64 -0.92 -6.81
CA PRO A 62 -4.31 -0.40 -6.50
C PRO A 62 -4.24 0.40 -5.18
N GLY A 63 -5.39 0.79 -4.63
CA GLY A 63 -5.55 1.56 -3.42
C GLY A 63 -5.00 0.88 -2.16
N VAL A 64 -4.73 1.72 -1.16
CA VAL A 64 -4.25 1.29 0.16
C VAL A 64 -5.31 1.60 1.20
N SER A 65 -6.04 0.56 1.62
CA SER A 65 -6.99 0.61 2.73
C SER A 65 -6.36 0.23 4.08
N ALA A 66 -5.28 -0.55 4.04
CA ALA A 66 -4.59 -0.99 5.24
C ALA A 66 -3.79 0.14 5.91
N ALA A 67 -3.59 0.03 7.23
CA ALA A 67 -2.60 0.86 7.89
C ALA A 67 -1.19 0.55 7.35
N ILE A 68 -0.38 1.60 7.24
CA ILE A 68 0.99 1.53 6.71
C ILE A 68 1.99 1.73 7.86
N THR A 69 3.24 1.38 7.62
CA THR A 69 4.31 1.49 8.61
C THR A 69 5.44 2.32 8.04
N ALA A 70 5.94 3.29 8.81
CA ALA A 70 7.12 4.07 8.48
C ALA A 70 8.30 3.60 9.35
N THR A 71 9.49 3.58 8.76
CA THR A 71 10.76 3.22 9.39
C THR A 71 11.83 4.20 8.92
N ASP A 72 13.02 4.14 9.52
CA ASP A 72 14.15 4.96 9.05
C ASP A 72 14.55 4.52 7.62
N GLY A 73 14.24 5.37 6.64
CA GLY A 73 14.55 5.13 5.23
C GLY A 73 13.38 4.62 4.37
N ALA A 74 12.30 4.11 4.96
CA ALA A 74 11.29 3.40 4.17
C ALA A 74 9.87 3.43 4.73
N VAL A 75 8.90 3.34 3.82
CA VAL A 75 7.46 3.24 4.09
C VAL A 75 6.92 1.95 3.51
N ILE A 76 6.22 1.17 4.32
CA ILE A 76 5.71 -0.15 3.95
C ILE A 76 4.20 -0.10 3.85
N ALA A 77 3.64 -0.45 2.69
CA ALA A 77 2.21 -0.50 2.46
C ALA A 77 1.76 -1.84 1.88
N GLY A 78 0.66 -2.37 2.41
CA GLY A 78 -0.07 -3.48 1.83
C GLY A 78 -1.24 -2.96 1.01
N HIS A 79 -1.24 -3.28 -0.28
CA HIS A 79 -2.27 -2.82 -1.21
C HIS A 79 -3.44 -3.82 -1.32
N LEU A 80 -4.60 -3.34 -1.76
CA LEU A 80 -5.76 -4.17 -2.04
C LEU A 80 -5.53 -5.12 -3.23
N ASP A 81 -4.58 -4.81 -4.11
CA ASP A 81 -4.14 -5.68 -5.20
C ASP A 81 -3.34 -6.91 -4.74
N GLY A 82 -3.04 -7.01 -3.44
CA GLY A 82 -2.31 -8.11 -2.84
C GLY A 82 -0.79 -8.01 -2.96
N ILE A 83 -0.27 -6.86 -3.36
CA ILE A 83 1.16 -6.59 -3.43
C ILE A 83 1.58 -5.77 -2.20
N ILE A 84 2.63 -6.21 -1.52
CA ILE A 84 3.33 -5.39 -0.52
C ILE A 84 4.34 -4.54 -1.28
N ARG A 85 4.34 -3.24 -1.06
CA ARG A 85 5.31 -2.30 -1.64
C ARG A 85 6.03 -1.56 -0.51
N ILE A 86 7.35 -1.43 -0.67
CA ILE A 86 8.19 -0.61 0.19
C ILE A 86 8.66 0.57 -0.65
N TYR A 87 8.39 1.76 -0.15
CA TYR A 87 8.73 3.03 -0.76
C TYR A 87 9.92 3.65 -0.04
N ASP A 88 10.83 4.24 -0.79
CA ASP A 88 11.85 5.13 -0.26
C ASP A 88 11.20 6.33 0.45
N ARG A 89 11.73 6.72 1.62
CA ARG A 89 11.15 7.76 2.47
C ARG A 89 11.07 9.14 1.79
N ASP A 90 12.04 9.46 0.94
CA ASP A 90 12.29 10.83 0.48
C ASP A 90 11.80 11.05 -0.95
N SER A 91 11.95 10.04 -1.82
CA SER A 91 11.53 10.07 -3.22
C SER A 91 10.15 9.46 -3.46
N GLY A 92 9.71 8.54 -2.59
CA GLY A 92 8.52 7.73 -2.82
C GLY A 92 8.69 6.66 -3.89
N GLU A 93 9.91 6.38 -4.37
CA GLU A 93 10.17 5.30 -5.31
C GLU A 93 10.00 3.93 -4.67
N ILE A 94 9.50 2.94 -5.42
CA ILE A 94 9.39 1.57 -4.92
C ILE A 94 10.79 0.95 -4.90
N ILE A 95 11.32 0.71 -3.70
CA ILE A 95 12.63 0.06 -3.50
C ILE A 95 12.51 -1.45 -3.35
N TRP A 96 11.30 -1.96 -3.04
CA TRP A 96 11.02 -3.38 -2.98
C TRP A 96 9.53 -3.67 -3.15
N SER A 97 9.19 -4.82 -3.73
CA SER A 97 7.81 -5.29 -3.81
C SER A 97 7.71 -6.82 -3.74
N TYR A 98 6.56 -7.30 -3.29
CA TYR A 98 6.25 -8.73 -3.27
C TYR A 98 4.77 -9.00 -3.51
N ASN A 99 4.50 -9.89 -4.47
CA ASN A 99 3.16 -10.30 -4.83
C ASN A 99 2.69 -11.49 -3.96
N THR A 100 1.79 -11.21 -3.00
CA THR A 100 1.30 -12.24 -2.06
C THR A 100 0.28 -13.20 -2.68
N THR A 101 -0.24 -12.90 -3.88
CA THR A 101 -1.25 -13.73 -4.55
C THR A 101 -0.70 -15.06 -5.07
N THR A 102 0.63 -15.17 -5.15
CA THR A 102 1.30 -16.41 -5.54
C THR A 102 1.28 -17.40 -4.38
N PRO A 103 0.78 -18.64 -4.57
CA PRO A 103 0.78 -19.66 -3.53
C PRO A 103 2.20 -20.01 -3.05
N VAL A 104 2.36 -20.23 -1.75
CA VAL A 104 3.63 -20.65 -1.16
C VAL A 104 3.40 -21.92 -0.35
N THR A 105 4.27 -22.92 -0.50
CA THR A 105 4.23 -24.13 0.33
C THR A 105 4.96 -23.88 1.64
N GLY A 106 4.26 -23.98 2.76
CA GLY A 106 4.83 -23.87 4.09
C GLY A 106 5.75 -25.02 4.44
N THR A 107 6.60 -24.84 5.44
CA THR A 107 7.52 -25.88 5.95
C THR A 107 6.78 -27.09 6.53
N ASN A 108 5.50 -26.93 6.89
CA ASN A 108 4.59 -27.99 7.30
C ASN A 108 3.84 -28.67 6.13
N GLY A 109 4.17 -28.32 4.88
CA GLY A 109 3.51 -28.84 3.68
C GLY A 109 2.15 -28.22 3.36
N VAL A 110 1.67 -27.26 4.16
CA VAL A 110 0.40 -26.56 3.92
C VAL A 110 0.61 -25.43 2.93
N ILE A 111 -0.23 -25.35 1.90
CA ILE A 111 -0.21 -24.25 0.94
C ILE A 111 -0.84 -23.01 1.57
N ALA A 112 -0.08 -21.93 1.64
CA ALA A 112 -0.55 -20.60 1.99
C ALA A 112 -0.90 -19.82 0.72
N GLN A 113 -2.00 -19.07 0.78
CA GLN A 113 -2.47 -18.20 -0.28
C GLN A 113 -2.67 -16.80 0.30
N GLY A 114 -2.01 -15.79 -0.29
CA GLY A 114 -2.25 -14.39 0.04
C GLY A 114 -3.33 -13.76 -0.81
N GLY A 115 -3.46 -12.43 -0.70
CA GLY A 115 -4.51 -11.65 -1.34
C GLY A 115 -4.44 -10.18 -0.94
N GLY A 116 -5.48 -9.43 -1.29
CA GLY A 116 -5.59 -8.00 -0.94
C GLY A 116 -5.52 -7.75 0.55
N MET A 117 -4.79 -6.70 0.93
CA MET A 117 -4.62 -6.31 2.34
C MET A 117 -5.50 -5.11 2.66
N SER A 118 -6.46 -5.32 3.56
CA SER A 118 -7.32 -4.28 4.13
C SER A 118 -7.37 -4.49 5.65
N GLY A 119 -7.22 -3.43 6.44
CA GLY A 119 -7.24 -3.51 7.91
C GLY A 119 -5.91 -3.18 8.61
N SER A 120 -5.53 -3.95 9.63
CA SER A 120 -4.42 -3.62 10.53
C SER A 120 -3.06 -3.64 9.85
N GLY A 121 -2.17 -2.74 10.27
CA GLY A 121 -0.88 -2.50 9.62
C GLY A 121 0.18 -3.57 9.89
N GLN A 122 1.21 -3.56 9.06
CA GLN A 122 2.30 -4.52 9.09
C GLN A 122 3.27 -4.19 10.21
N ARG A 123 3.56 -5.14 11.10
CA ARG A 123 4.58 -4.95 12.14
C ARG A 123 5.92 -5.45 11.66
N TRP A 124 6.89 -4.55 11.56
CA TRP A 124 8.28 -4.89 11.38
C TRP A 124 8.89 -5.24 12.75
N ALA A 125 9.68 -6.31 12.80
CA ALA A 125 10.54 -6.63 13.93
C ALA A 125 11.99 -6.46 13.47
N ARG A 126 12.71 -5.54 14.09
CA ARG A 126 14.15 -5.38 13.86
C ARG A 126 14.84 -6.62 14.41
N ALA A 127 15.42 -7.45 13.55
CA ALA A 127 16.36 -8.47 13.98
C ALA A 127 17.63 -7.75 14.46
N ILE A 128 17.72 -7.53 15.76
CA ILE A 128 18.96 -7.21 16.45
C ILE A 128 19.68 -8.54 16.65
N TRP A 129 20.71 -8.79 15.83
CA TRP A 129 21.75 -9.76 16.17
C TRP A 129 22.79 -9.05 17.05
#